data_AF-A0A5T2CA92-F1
#
_entry.id   AF-A0A5T2CA92-F1
#
_cell.length_a   1.000
_cell.length_b   1.000
_cell.length_c   1.000
_cell.angle_alpha   90.00
_cell.angle_beta   90.00
_cell.angle_gamma   90.00
#
_symmetry.space_group_name_H-M   'P 1'
#
loop_
_entity.id
_entity.type
_entity.pdbx_description
1 polymer ?
#
loop_
_entity_poly.entity_id
_entity_poly.type
_entity_poly.pdbx_seq_one_letter_code
_entity_poly.pdbx_strand_id
1 'polypeptide(L)'
;NTFLYENVIDELNSMLNTYNDKYLLYPVLYFYGFGNGILFKALLQNKNHQHIVVFEKDIEIIWIMFHILDFSNELQSARLMVLENDKLQAQDYTELCSSKPFFQFSRIYFLELMSHYYE
;
A
#
# COMPACT_ATOMS: atom_id res chain seq x y z
N ASN A 1 13.60 -10.27 -17.53
CA ASN A 1 13.35 -8.86 -17.20
C ASN A 1 11.87 -8.57 -17.36
N THR A 2 11.13 -8.70 -16.27
CA THR A 2 9.73 -8.25 -16.18
C THR A 2 9.77 -6.79 -15.75
N PHE A 3 9.11 -5.90 -16.49
CA PHE A 3 8.98 -4.50 -16.08
C PHE A 3 8.01 -4.38 -14.90
N LEU A 4 8.23 -3.38 -14.05
CA LEU A 4 7.33 -3.10 -12.93
C LEU A 4 5.96 -2.61 -13.40
N TYR A 5 5.86 -1.97 -14.57
CA TYR A 5 4.62 -1.53 -15.20
C TYR A 5 4.75 -1.66 -16.71
N GLU A 6 3.64 -1.88 -17.41
CA GLU A 6 3.59 -1.84 -18.88
C GLU A 6 3.28 -0.42 -19.36
N ASN A 7 2.27 0.22 -18.75
CA ASN A 7 1.91 1.62 -18.98
C ASN A 7 1.56 2.31 -17.66
N VAL A 8 2.56 2.99 -17.10
CA VAL A 8 2.51 3.62 -15.78
C VAL A 8 1.32 4.58 -15.62
N ILE A 9 1.00 5.36 -16.65
CA ILE A 9 -0.03 6.42 -16.55
C ILE A 9 -1.43 5.79 -16.55
N ASP A 10 -1.68 4.86 -17.47
CA ASP A 10 -2.99 4.24 -17.58
C ASP A 10 -3.30 3.34 -16.37
N GLU A 11 -2.31 2.57 -15.91
CA GLU A 11 -2.42 1.73 -14.71
C GLU A 11 -2.67 2.58 -13.45
N LEU A 12 -1.92 3.68 -13.27
CA LEU A 12 -2.12 4.59 -12.14
C LEU A 12 -3.52 5.23 -12.17
N ASN A 13 -3.97 5.72 -13.32
CA ASN A 13 -5.28 6.36 -13.46
C ASN A 13 -6.42 5.36 -13.21
N SER A 14 -6.29 4.14 -13.73
CA SER A 14 -7.27 3.06 -13.53
C SER A 14 -7.41 2.71 -12.04
N MET A 15 -6.27 2.56 -11.34
CA MET A 15 -6.27 2.32 -9.89
C MET A 15 -6.89 3.50 -9.14
N LEU A 16 -6.45 4.74 -9.38
CA LEU A 16 -6.99 5.92 -8.69
C LEU A 16 -8.51 6.04 -8.85
N ASN A 17 -9.04 5.82 -10.06
CA ASN A 17 -10.49 5.83 -10.29
C ASN A 17 -11.19 4.74 -9.47
N THR A 18 -10.67 3.51 -9.49
CA THR A 18 -11.25 2.39 -8.73
C THR A 18 -11.29 2.69 -7.22
N TYR A 19 -10.21 3.21 -6.64
CA TYR A 19 -10.16 3.53 -5.22
C TYR A 19 -11.01 4.74 -4.84
N ASN A 20 -11.07 5.76 -5.69
CA ASN A 20 -11.95 6.90 -5.48
C ASN A 20 -13.44 6.52 -5.59
N ASP A 21 -13.81 5.57 -6.45
CA ASP A 21 -15.21 5.19 -6.62
C ASP A 21 -15.69 4.22 -5.54
N LYS A 22 -14.89 3.18 -5.26
CA LYS A 22 -15.32 2.06 -4.40
C LYS A 22 -14.88 2.20 -2.94
N TYR A 23 -13.76 2.87 -2.71
CA TYR A 23 -13.05 2.79 -1.43
C TYR A 23 -12.86 4.15 -0.75
N LEU A 24 -13.42 5.24 -1.30
CA LEU A 24 -13.25 6.63 -0.85
C LEU A 24 -13.33 6.85 0.67
N LEU A 25 -14.23 6.14 1.35
CA LEU A 25 -14.52 6.32 2.78
C LEU A 25 -13.85 5.27 3.66
N TYR A 26 -13.05 4.37 3.09
CA TYR A 26 -12.41 3.31 3.86
C TYR A 26 -11.20 3.86 4.62
N PRO A 27 -11.16 3.72 5.95
CA PRO A 27 -10.08 4.25 6.76
C PRO A 27 -8.79 3.46 6.65
N VAL A 28 -8.86 2.18 6.27
CA VAL A 28 -7.68 1.35 6.09
C VAL A 28 -7.73 0.69 4.71
N LEU A 29 -6.61 0.74 3.99
CA LEU A 29 -6.40 0.04 2.72
C LEU A 29 -5.17 -0.88 2.84
N TYR A 30 -5.23 -2.04 2.17
CA TYR A 30 -4.16 -3.04 2.17
C TYR A 30 -3.71 -3.32 0.74
N PHE A 31 -2.40 -3.35 0.52
CA PHE A 31 -1.80 -3.57 -0.81
C PHE A 31 -0.68 -4.61 -0.75
N TYR A 32 -0.49 -5.33 -1.85
CA TYR A 32 0.68 -6.17 -2.08
C TYR A 32 1.48 -5.61 -3.25
N GLY A 33 2.73 -5.25 -2.97
CA GLY A 33 3.60 -4.48 -3.83
C GLY A 33 3.58 -2.99 -3.50
N PHE A 34 4.76 -2.41 -3.33
CA PHE A 34 5.00 -0.99 -3.13
C PHE A 34 5.12 -0.23 -4.46
N GLY A 35 5.69 -0.92 -5.46
CA GLY A 35 6.00 -0.38 -6.78
C GLY A 35 6.67 0.99 -6.72
N ASN A 36 6.17 1.97 -7.49
CA ASN A 36 6.76 3.31 -7.55
C ASN A 36 6.30 4.26 -6.44
N GLY A 37 5.42 3.82 -5.53
CA GLY A 37 4.92 4.62 -4.40
C GLY A 37 4.00 5.80 -4.75
N ILE A 38 3.86 6.21 -6.02
CA ILE A 38 3.09 7.40 -6.43
C ILE A 38 1.61 7.23 -6.08
N LEU A 39 1.06 6.01 -6.26
CA LEU A 39 -0.31 5.68 -5.89
C LEU A 39 -0.58 6.01 -4.43
N PHE A 40 0.29 5.62 -3.51
CA PHE A 40 0.08 5.86 -2.08
C PHE A 40 0.17 7.34 -1.72
N LYS A 41 1.06 8.09 -2.37
CA LYS A 41 1.10 9.56 -2.21
C LYS A 41 -0.22 10.21 -2.59
N ALA A 42 -0.82 9.78 -3.70
CA ALA A 42 -2.10 10.28 -4.18
C ALA A 42 -3.25 9.85 -3.25
N LEU A 43 -3.33 8.57 -2.88
CA LEU A 43 -4.38 8.06 -1.99
C LEU A 43 -4.32 8.74 -0.61
N LEU A 44 -3.13 8.96 -0.04
CA LEU A 44 -2.99 9.60 1.27
C LEU A 44 -3.34 11.09 1.29
N GLN A 45 -3.62 11.72 0.15
CA GLN A 45 -4.26 13.05 0.13
C GLN A 45 -5.71 13.00 0.64
N ASN A 46 -6.37 11.85 0.52
CA ASN A 46 -7.69 11.63 1.08
C ASN A 46 -7.60 11.47 2.61
N LYS A 47 -8.22 12.39 3.35
CA LYS A 47 -8.24 12.38 4.82
C LYS A 47 -9.04 11.24 5.43
N ASN A 48 -9.93 10.62 4.65
CA ASN A 48 -10.67 9.44 5.10
C ASN A 48 -9.75 8.23 5.21
N HIS A 49 -8.70 8.12 4.37
CA HIS A 49 -7.69 7.08 4.48
C HIS A 49 -6.74 7.39 5.63
N GLN A 50 -6.96 6.72 6.75
CA GLN A 50 -6.17 6.86 7.97
C GLN A 50 -4.87 6.05 7.86
N HIS A 51 -4.95 4.83 7.33
CA HIS A 51 -3.82 3.94 7.18
C HIS A 51 -3.80 3.25 5.82
N ILE A 52 -2.65 3.21 5.18
CA ILE A 52 -2.36 2.34 4.06
C ILE A 52 -1.27 1.37 4.53
N VAL A 53 -1.59 0.07 4.47
CA VAL A 53 -0.66 -1.01 4.79
C VAL A 53 -0.21 -1.64 3.49
N VAL A 54 1.10 -1.69 3.26
CA VAL A 54 1.70 -2.24 2.05
C VAL A 54 2.62 -3.38 2.43
N PHE A 55 2.38 -4.55 1.86
CA PHE A 55 3.27 -5.69 1.96
C PHE A 55 4.19 -5.69 0.73
N GLU A 56 5.49 -5.65 0.94
CA GLU A 56 6.47 -5.67 -0.15
C GLU A 56 7.48 -6.80 0.10
N LYS A 57 7.73 -7.60 -0.94
CA LYS A 57 8.67 -8.72 -0.89
C LYS A 57 10.11 -8.26 -1.15
N ASP A 58 10.29 -7.24 -1.98
CA ASP A 58 11.59 -6.75 -2.40
C ASP A 58 11.98 -5.46 -1.66
N ILE A 59 12.87 -5.59 -0.67
CA ILE A 59 13.38 -4.46 0.12
C ILE A 59 14.08 -3.41 -0.75
N GLU A 60 14.64 -3.79 -1.90
CA GLU A 60 15.34 -2.85 -2.78
C GLU A 60 14.35 -1.84 -3.37
N ILE A 61 13.12 -2.26 -3.70
CA ILE A 61 12.06 -1.38 -4.18
C ILE A 61 11.75 -0.29 -3.14
N ILE A 62 11.60 -0.68 -1.87
CA ILE A 62 11.36 0.26 -0.77
C ILE A 62 12.52 1.24 -0.66
N TRP A 63 13.76 0.72 -0.66
CA TRP A 63 14.97 1.54 -0.51
C TRP A 63 15.07 2.58 -1.63
N ILE A 64 14.94 2.17 -2.89
CA ILE A 64 15.01 3.09 -4.04
C ILE A 64 13.92 4.15 -3.93
N MET A 65 12.67 3.76 -3.62
CA MET A 65 11.57 4.71 -3.59
C MET A 65 11.70 5.73 -2.46
N PHE A 66 12.16 5.33 -1.28
CA PHE A 66 12.39 6.29 -0.18
C PHE A 66 13.57 7.24 -0.44
N HIS A 67 14.48 6.90 -1.36
CA HIS A 67 15.51 7.84 -1.83
C HIS A 67 14.98 8.83 -2.88
N ILE A 68 13.94 8.46 -3.64
CA ILE A 68 13.38 9.28 -4.73
C ILE A 68 12.24 10.17 -4.23
N LEU A 69 11.37 9.64 -3.35
CA LEU A 69 10.16 10.30 -2.87
C LEU A 69 10.20 10.44 -1.35
N ASP A 70 9.88 11.64 -0.86
CA ASP A 70 9.81 11.91 0.57
C ASP A 70 8.48 11.39 1.16
N PHE A 71 8.55 10.30 1.93
CA PHE A 71 7.43 9.73 2.70
C PHE A 71 7.48 10.04 4.20
N SER A 72 8.36 10.95 4.64
CA SER A 72 8.67 11.16 6.06
C SER A 72 7.41 11.42 6.90
N ASN A 73 6.50 12.26 6.40
CA ASN A 73 5.27 12.60 7.11
C ASN A 73 4.31 11.42 7.21
N GLU A 74 4.12 10.67 6.13
CA GLU A 74 3.23 9.52 6.08
C GLU A 74 3.73 8.39 6.98
N LEU A 75 5.05 8.17 7.03
CA LEU A 75 5.68 7.18 7.91
C LEU A 75 5.60 7.62 9.37
N GLN A 76 5.97 8.88 9.69
CA GLN A 76 5.96 9.40 11.06
C GLN A 76 4.55 9.41 11.67
N SER A 77 3.53 9.69 10.86
CA SER A 77 2.13 9.66 11.29
C SER A 77 1.48 8.27 11.21
N ALA A 78 2.25 7.23 10.85
CA ALA A 78 1.78 5.87 10.62
C ALA A 78 0.61 5.78 9.61
N ARG A 79 0.47 6.78 8.73
CA ARG A 79 -0.52 6.76 7.65
C ARG A 79 -0.10 5.85 6.51
N LEU A 80 1.20 5.63 6.34
CA LEU A 80 1.77 4.60 5.50
C LEU A 80 2.56 3.62 6.38
N MET A 81 2.25 2.34 6.28
CA MET A 81 2.98 1.25 6.92
C MET A 81 3.44 0.30 5.85
N VAL A 82 4.75 0.12 5.72
CA VAL A 82 5.36 -0.80 4.75
C VAL A 82 5.97 -1.96 5.52
N LEU A 83 5.52 -3.17 5.21
CA LEU A 83 5.89 -4.39 5.88
C LEU A 83 6.65 -5.29 4.91
N GLU A 84 7.87 -5.68 5.29
CA GLU A 84 8.70 -6.61 4.51
C GLU A 84 8.15 -8.03 4.66
N ASN A 85 7.62 -8.59 3.57
CA ASN A 85 6.82 -9.81 3.62
C ASN A 85 7.57 -11.00 4.23
N ASP A 86 8.85 -11.17 3.89
CA ASP A 86 9.66 -12.32 4.31
C ASP A 86 10.02 -12.31 5.81
N LYS A 87 9.85 -11.18 6.49
CA LYS A 87 10.13 -11.06 7.94
C LYS A 87 8.90 -11.20 8.81
N LEU A 88 7.71 -11.16 8.23
CA LEU A 88 6.47 -11.22 8.98
C LEU A 88 6.18 -12.63 9.49
N GLN A 89 6.05 -12.74 10.80
CA GLN A 89 5.58 -13.94 11.49
C GLN A 89 4.08 -13.82 11.79
N ALA A 90 3.42 -14.95 12.05
CA ALA A 90 2.00 -14.98 12.42
C ALA A 90 1.66 -14.04 13.60
N GLN A 91 2.61 -13.81 14.50
CA GLN A 91 2.45 -12.90 15.63
C GLN A 91 2.32 -11.44 15.19
N ASP A 92 3.08 -11.00 14.18
CA ASP A 92 3.04 -9.62 13.70
C ASP A 92 1.66 -9.28 13.11
N TYR A 93 1.08 -10.23 12.35
CA TYR A 93 -0.29 -10.11 11.85
C TYR A 93 -1.31 -10.05 12.99
N THR A 94 -1.09 -10.86 14.03
CA THR A 94 -1.96 -10.88 15.21
C THR A 94 -1.89 -9.54 15.93
N GLU A 95 -0.70 -8.96 16.07
CA GLU A 95 -0.49 -7.67 16.73
C GLU A 95 -1.13 -6.53 15.93
N LEU A 96 -0.90 -6.48 14.61
CA LEU A 96 -1.55 -5.52 13.71
C LEU A 96 -3.07 -5.61 13.83
N CYS A 97 -3.62 -6.82 13.74
CA CYS A 97 -5.06 -7.06 13.82
C CYS A 97 -5.65 -6.85 15.24
N SER A 98 -4.85 -6.93 16.29
CA SER A 98 -5.31 -6.69 17.66
C SER A 98 -5.64 -5.22 17.91
N SER A 99 -5.05 -4.32 17.14
CA SER A 99 -5.33 -2.89 17.21
C SER A 99 -6.49 -2.49 16.29
N LYS A 100 -7.42 -1.67 16.80
CA LYS A 100 -8.44 -1.02 15.96
C LYS A 100 -7.80 0.16 15.22
N PRO A 101 -8.16 0.42 13.95
CA PRO A 101 -9.27 -0.19 13.19
C PRO A 101 -8.86 -1.36 12.27
N PHE A 102 -7.61 -1.82 12.30
CA PHE A 102 -7.01 -2.72 11.29
C PHE A 102 -7.83 -3.98 10.99
N PHE A 103 -8.20 -4.76 12.02
CA PHE A 103 -8.97 -5.99 11.79
C PHE A 103 -10.40 -5.74 11.29
N GLN A 104 -11.04 -4.63 11.69
CA GLN A 104 -12.41 -4.33 11.26
C GLN A 104 -12.50 -4.05 9.76
N PHE A 105 -11.43 -3.49 9.21
CA PHE A 105 -11.25 -3.24 7.79
C PHE A 105 -10.39 -4.31 7.12
N SER A 106 -10.21 -5.48 7.74
CA SER A 106 -9.53 -6.62 7.09
C SER A 106 -10.45 -7.39 6.14
N ARG A 107 -11.76 -7.47 6.40
CA ARG A 107 -12.74 -8.24 5.59
C ARG A 107 -12.97 -7.72 4.16
N ILE A 108 -12.23 -6.70 3.74
CA ILE A 108 -12.24 -6.08 2.41
C ILE A 108 -10.98 -6.43 1.61
N TYR A 109 -10.35 -7.58 1.92
CA TYR A 109 -9.30 -8.21 1.10
C TYR A 109 -9.74 -8.33 -0.37
N PHE A 110 -9.48 -7.29 -1.14
CA PHE A 110 -8.94 -7.42 -2.47
C PHE A 110 -7.46 -7.08 -2.29
N LEU A 111 -6.63 -8.09 -2.10
CA LEU A 111 -5.19 -7.93 -2.17
C LEU A 111 -4.86 -7.74 -3.65
N GLU A 112 -5.23 -6.57 -4.21
CA GLU A 112 -4.95 -6.27 -5.61
C GLU A 112 -3.44 -6.20 -5.77
N LEU A 113 -2.93 -7.03 -6.68
CA LEU A 113 -1.56 -6.91 -7.14
C LEU A 113 -1.42 -5.53 -7.75
N MET A 114 -0.47 -4.75 -7.24
CA MET A 114 -0.26 -3.39 -7.73
C MET A 114 0.22 -3.35 -9.19
N SER A 115 0.69 -4.49 -9.70
CA SER A 115 1.14 -4.74 -11.05
C SER A 115 1.30 -6.25 -11.27
N HIS A 116 1.25 -6.70 -12.52
CA HIS A 116 1.61 -8.05 -12.94
C HIS A 116 3.03 -8.48 -12.52
N TYR A 117 3.92 -7.53 -12.20
CA TYR A 117 5.23 -7.84 -11.63
C TYR A 117 5.15 -8.64 -10.31
N TYR A 118 4.07 -8.45 -9.55
CA TYR A 118 3.87 -9.06 -8.23
C TYR A 118 3.12 -10.40 -8.27
N GLU A 119 2.72 -10.88 -9.46
CA GLU A 119 2.24 -12.26 -9.66
C GLU A 119 3.31 -13.31 -9.33
#